data_AF-A0A7K1GZK4-F1
#
_entry.id   AF-A0A7K1GZK4-F1
#
_cell.length_a   1.000
_cell.length_b   1.000
_cell.length_c   1.000
_cell.angle_alpha   90.00
_cell.angle_beta   90.00
_cell.angle_gamma   90.00
#
_symmetry.space_group_name_H-M   'P 1'
#
loop_
_entity.id
_entity.type
_entity.pdbx_description
1 polymer ?
#
loop_
_entity_poly.entity_id
_entity_poly.type
_entity_poly.pdbx_seq_one_letter_code
_entity_poly.pdbx_strand_id
1 'polypeptide(L)'
;MTIYVVDIEHTIHTCPAQPEPHPYDVRRTVVDVIPGGPCRAPVTVRCGGQTVQIPCRRHEPAKRQCGACRVIVTERTITTRTPNGTAA
;
A
#
# COMPACT_ATOMS: atom_id res chain seq x y z
N MET A 1 -6.19 11.91 -3.01
CA MET A 1 -5.15 10.88 -2.99
C MET A 1 -4.93 10.52 -1.56
N THR A 2 -5.28 9.31 -1.14
CA THR A 2 -4.89 8.90 0.21
C THR A 2 -3.43 8.44 0.14
N ILE A 3 -2.55 9.07 0.91
CA ILE A 3 -1.14 8.70 1.00
C ILE A 3 -0.93 8.00 2.33
N TYR A 4 -0.50 6.75 2.29
CA TYR A 4 0.00 6.05 3.47
C TYR A 4 1.50 6.22 3.50
N VAL A 5 2.00 6.89 4.53
CA VAL A 5 3.43 6.96 4.79
C VAL A 5 3.79 5.75 5.64
N VAL A 6 4.76 4.97 5.19
CA VAL A 6 5.14 3.72 5.86
C VAL A 6 6.63 3.70 6.17
N ASP A 7 6.96 3.18 7.35
CA ASP A 7 8.28 2.67 7.65
C ASP A 7 8.33 1.18 7.33
N ILE A 8 9.48 0.72 6.86
CA ILE A 8 9.71 -0.67 6.49
C ILE A 8 10.87 -1.23 7.30
N GLU A 9 10.68 -2.41 7.88
CA GLU A 9 11.74 -3.20 8.49
C GLU A 9 11.97 -4.47 7.68
N HIS A 10 13.18 -4.61 7.16
CA HIS A 10 13.66 -5.82 6.49
C HIS A 10 14.54 -6.61 7.46
N THR A 11 14.15 -7.85 7.77
CA THR A 11 15.07 -8.81 8.36
C THR A 11 15.65 -9.68 7.25
N ILE A 12 16.97 -9.64 7.08
CA ILE A 12 17.68 -10.32 5.99
C ILE A 12 18.39 -11.57 6.49
N HIS A 13 18.47 -12.59 5.65
CA HIS A 13 19.27 -13.77 5.89
C HIS A 13 19.97 -14.21 4.59
N THR A 14 20.83 -15.20 4.72
CA THR A 14 21.39 -15.96 3.59
C THR A 14 20.97 -17.41 3.76
N CYS A 15 20.59 -18.07 2.66
CA CYS A 15 20.26 -19.49 2.66
C CYS A 15 20.91 -20.21 1.47
N PRO A 16 21.04 -21.54 1.49
CA PRO A 16 21.65 -22.28 0.37
C PRO A 16 20.91 -22.11 -0.97
N ALA A 17 19.61 -21.84 -0.94
CA ALA A 17 18.80 -21.64 -2.15
C ALA A 17 19.02 -20.27 -2.80
N GLN A 18 19.45 -19.27 -2.02
CA GLN A 18 19.81 -17.93 -2.49
C GLN A 18 21.00 -17.41 -1.67
N PRO A 19 22.23 -17.60 -2.19
CA PRO A 19 23.47 -17.27 -1.47
C PRO A 19 23.66 -15.79 -1.18
N GLU A 20 23.00 -14.89 -1.91
CA GLU A 20 23.04 -13.45 -1.63
C GLU A 20 22.11 -13.10 -0.45
N PRO A 21 22.52 -12.17 0.46
CA PRO A 21 21.64 -11.71 1.53
C PRO A 21 20.31 -11.16 0.99
N HIS A 22 19.20 -11.67 1.51
CA HIS A 22 17.86 -11.29 1.05
C HIS A 22 16.84 -11.22 2.21
N PRO A 23 15.81 -10.36 2.12
CA PRO A 23 14.77 -10.27 3.12
C PRO A 23 13.99 -11.59 3.24
N TYR A 24 13.74 -12.04 4.48
CA TYR A 24 12.79 -13.13 4.76
C TYR A 24 11.59 -12.69 5.60
N ASP A 25 11.75 -11.63 6.40
CA ASP A 25 10.65 -10.96 7.07
C ASP A 25 10.66 -9.48 6.66
N VAL A 26 9.52 -8.99 6.17
CA VAL A 26 9.31 -7.61 5.76
C VAL A 26 8.09 -7.08 6.51
N ARG A 27 8.33 -6.22 7.49
CA ARG A 27 7.28 -5.58 8.27
C ARG A 27 7.10 -4.14 7.81
N ARG A 28 5.85 -3.69 7.78
CA ARG A 28 5.50 -2.31 7.41
C ARG A 28 4.67 -1.71 8.53
N THR A 29 5.01 -0.50 8.93
CA THR A 29 4.28 0.26 9.93
C THR A 29 3.76 1.54 9.28
N VAL A 30 2.44 1.77 9.35
CA VAL A 30 1.86 3.04 8.91
C VAL A 30 2.21 4.11 9.94
N VAL A 31 2.92 5.14 9.52
CA VAL A 31 3.35 6.24 10.40
C VAL A 31 2.54 7.52 10.20
N ASP A 32 1.93 7.70 9.02
CA ASP A 32 1.02 8.79 8.74
C ASP A 32 0.02 8.41 7.63
N VAL A 33 -1.15 9.06 7.64
CA VAL A 33 -2.18 8.91 6.61
C VAL A 33 -2.67 10.29 6.18
N ILE A 34 -2.30 10.70 4.96
CA ILE A 34 -2.78 11.95 4.38
C ILE A 34 -4.07 11.65 3.61
N PRO A 35 -5.23 12.22 4.00
CA PRO A 35 -6.51 11.86 3.40
C PRO A 35 -6.69 12.47 2.00
N GLY A 36 -7.32 11.71 1.11
CA GLY A 36 -7.43 12.07 -0.30
C GLY A 36 -8.49 13.06 -0.73
N GLY A 37 -9.27 13.60 0.21
CA GLY A 37 -10.43 14.43 -0.08
C GLY A 37 -11.55 13.68 -0.82
N PRO A 38 -12.65 14.37 -1.17
CA PRO A 38 -13.79 13.77 -1.87
C PRO A 38 -13.44 13.35 -3.30
N CYS A 39 -14.15 12.36 -3.83
CA CYS A 39 -13.98 11.92 -5.22
C CYS A 39 -14.23 13.06 -6.20
N ARG A 40 -13.34 13.22 -7.18
CA ARG A 40 -13.42 14.26 -8.22
C ARG A 40 -13.98 13.77 -9.55
N ALA A 41 -14.23 12.46 -9.66
CA ALA A 41 -14.81 11.83 -10.84
C ALA A 41 -15.68 10.64 -10.41
N PRO A 42 -16.84 10.88 -9.78
CA PRO A 42 -17.75 9.80 -9.43
C PRO A 42 -18.25 9.07 -10.68
N VAL A 43 -18.53 7.77 -10.55
CA VAL A 43 -19.07 6.94 -11.62
C VAL A 43 -20.55 6.68 -11.33
N THR A 44 -21.38 6.88 -12.34
CA THR A 44 -22.79 6.48 -12.30
C THR A 44 -22.89 4.99 -12.58
N VAL A 45 -23.41 4.23 -11.61
CA VAL A 45 -23.70 2.81 -11.74
C VAL A 45 -25.20 2.58 -11.67
N ARG A 46 -25.67 1.55 -12.39
CA ARG A 46 -27.06 1.13 -12.41
C ARG A 46 -27.22 -0.15 -11.59
N CYS A 47 -28.13 -0.14 -10.62
CA CYS A 47 -28.52 -1.30 -9.83
C CYS A 47 -30.02 -1.53 -10.05
N GLY A 48 -30.35 -2.44 -10.98
CA GLY A 48 -31.72 -2.66 -11.42
C GLY A 48 -32.35 -1.40 -12.03
N GLY A 49 -33.46 -0.94 -11.44
CA GLY A 49 -34.19 0.25 -11.88
C GLY A 49 -33.59 1.59 -11.44
N GLN A 50 -32.59 1.59 -10.55
CA GLN A 50 -32.03 2.80 -9.96
C GLN A 50 -30.61 3.10 -10.48
N THR A 51 -30.23 4.37 -10.49
CA THR A 51 -28.86 4.83 -10.71
C THR A 51 -28.34 5.52 -9.47
N VAL A 52 -27.06 5.28 -9.15
CA VAL A 52 -26.38 5.93 -8.02
C VAL A 52 -24.97 6.33 -8.44
N GLN A 53 -24.49 7.44 -7.89
CA GLN A 53 -23.09 7.86 -8.05
C GLN A 53 -22.24 7.26 -6.94
N ILE A 54 -21.14 6.62 -7.34
CA ILE A 54 -20.14 6.07 -6.41
C ILE A 54 -18.76 6.68 -6.66
N PRO A 55 -17.89 6.80 -5.65
CA PRO A 55 -16.49 7.18 -5.85
C PRO A 55 -15.79 6.25 -6.85
N CYS A 56 -15.01 6.79 -7.79
CA CYS A 56 -14.38 5.97 -8.83
C CYS A 56 -13.47 4.86 -8.30
N ARG A 57 -12.89 4.96 -7.08
CA ARG A 57 -12.14 3.84 -6.48
C ARG A 57 -12.95 2.55 -6.31
N ARG A 58 -14.28 2.65 -6.28
CA ARG A 58 -15.19 1.50 -6.12
C ARG A 58 -15.54 0.82 -7.46
N HIS A 59 -15.08 1.36 -8.58
CA HIS A 59 -15.44 0.87 -9.93
C HIS A 59 -14.22 0.81 -10.86
N GLU A 60 -13.45 1.90 -10.93
CA GLU A 60 -12.36 2.06 -11.88
C GLU A 60 -11.09 1.34 -11.41
N PRO A 61 -10.34 0.70 -12.33
CA PRO A 61 -9.00 0.22 -12.02
C PRO A 61 -8.07 1.39 -11.69
N ALA A 62 -7.01 1.14 -10.91
CA ALA A 62 -6.11 2.17 -10.37
C ALA A 62 -5.62 3.20 -11.41
N LYS A 63 -5.28 2.75 -12.63
CA LYS A 63 -4.82 3.61 -13.73
C LYS A 63 -5.89 4.62 -14.20
N ARG A 64 -7.18 4.36 -13.99
CA ARG A 64 -8.31 5.22 -14.39
C ARG A 64 -8.94 5.99 -13.21
N GLN A 65 -8.50 5.75 -11.98
CA GLN A 65 -9.01 6.48 -10.81
C GLN A 65 -8.54 7.94 -10.80
N CYS A 66 -9.40 8.84 -10.35
CA CYS A 66 -9.03 10.25 -10.14
C CYS A 66 -7.99 10.37 -9.01
N GLY A 67 -7.25 11.49 -9.01
CA GLY A 67 -6.25 11.76 -7.98
C GLY A 67 -6.79 11.68 -6.56
N ALA A 68 -8.04 12.10 -6.30
CA ALA A 68 -8.65 12.00 -4.97
C ALA A 68 -8.79 10.55 -4.46
N CYS A 69 -9.13 9.63 -5.36
CA CYS A 69 -9.47 8.24 -5.04
C CYS A 69 -8.29 7.27 -5.08
N ARG A 70 -7.18 7.64 -5.72
CA ARG A 70 -5.96 6.83 -5.76
C ARG A 70 -5.34 6.69 -4.37
N VAL A 71 -4.83 5.48 -4.11
CA VAL A 71 -3.96 5.18 -2.97
C VAL A 71 -2.51 5.26 -3.43
N ILE A 72 -1.68 5.97 -2.67
CA ILE A 72 -0.23 5.95 -2.81
C ILE A 72 0.36 5.47 -1.49
N VAL A 73 1.37 4.61 -1.58
CA VAL A 73 2.20 4.24 -0.45
C VAL A 73 3.54 4.92 -0.64
N THR A 74 3.93 5.75 0.33
CA THR A 74 5.22 6.45 0.33
C THR A 74 6.08 5.83 1.42
N GLU A 75 7.22 5.28 1.01
CA GLU A 75 8.21 4.71 1.92
C GLU A 75 9.01 5.87 2.53
N ARG A 76 8.99 5.99 3.86
CA ARG A 76 9.71 7.03 4.60
C ARG A 76 11.09 6.57 5.02
N THR A 77 11.16 5.41 5.68
CA THR A 77 12.42 4.84 6.17
C THR A 77 12.42 3.34 5.95
N ILE A 78 13.57 2.81 5.53
CA ILE A 78 13.81 1.38 5.38
C ILE A 78 14.95 0.99 6.32
N THR A 79 14.65 0.17 7.32
CA THR A 79 15.63 -0.35 8.27
C THR A 79 15.93 -1.80 7.94
N THR A 80 17.21 -2.14 7.78
CA THR A 80 17.65 -3.51 7.51
C THR A 80 18.33 -4.08 8.75
N ARG A 81 17.93 -5.29 9.16
CA ARG A 81 18.50 -6.03 10.29
C ARG A 81 18.91 -7.43 9.86
N THR A 82 20.03 -7.92 10.37
CA THR A 82 20.32 -9.35 10.38
C THR A 82 19.77 -9.95 11.68
N PRO A 83 19.22 -11.17 11.65
CA PRO A 83 18.81 -11.84 12.87
C PRO A 83 20.07 -12.08 13.72
N ASN A 84 20.10 -11.52 14.93
CA ASN A 84 21.06 -11.95 15.93
C ASN A 84 20.73 -13.41 16.25
N GLY A 85 21.69 -14.32 16.11
CA GLY A 85 21.52 -15.78 16.15
C GLY A 85 21.07 -16.40 17.48
N THR A 86 20.12 -15.78 18.19
CA THR A 86 19.43 -16.34 19.35
C THR A 86 17.95 -16.51 19.00
N ALA A 87 17.67 -17.50 18.17
CA ALA A 87 16.36 -18.14 18.18
C ALA A 87 16.29 -18.99 19.45
N ALA A 88 15.41 -18.62 20.38
CA ALA A 88 15.07 -19.39 21.57
C ALA A 88 14.13 -20.56 21.21
#